data_AF-A0A3E2VH25-F1
#
_entry.id   AF-A0A3E2VH25-F1
#
_cell.length_a   1.000
_cell.length_b   1.000
_cell.length_c   1.000
_cell.angle_alpha   90.00
_cell.angle_beta   90.00
_cell.angle_gamma   90.00
#
_symmetry.space_group_name_H-M   'P 1'
#
loop_
_entity.id
_entity.type
_entity.pdbx_description
1 polymer ?
#
loop_
_entity_poly.entity_id
_entity_poly.type
_entity_poly.pdbx_seq_one_letter_code
_entity_poly.pdbx_strand_id
1 'polypeptide(L)'
;MLVYFVCYVISFILARQHFYMLSGLVLITAALWLYYRDYAASRNVIHLRGLFCLFFVGGQGISCFKLSRLQGDWSIETWICLGLAVAAFWAVFEVLTRLFDGWSADDMESVYRFYASAESPFQAKRLLHSMAGLVAVSYAAFFFEAWKLGFVPLFSYGVPHAYSYFHVSGVHYFTVSCVLVPSLFVVYSLMVSRRGRGLSRDRGFWLGAVCVVLALAVPVLCVSRFQLILAVGMAAFTYISMAGNIRPGYVVILFGCMVPAYLALTVMRSHSVEYLNGIFEMKNSHMPIFVTQPYMYIANNYDNFNCLVEQLPSHTLGLRMLFPVWALTGLKFLVPSLVNFPLFVTKKELTTLTLFYDAYYDFGVIGMMLLGALLGAACYYLVKARRNLRCPAGHVFYAQIAMYMMLSFFTTWFSNPATWFYLVVTGIIYIYVRS
;
A
#
# COMPACT_ATOMS: atom_id res chain seq x y z
N MET A 1 5.47 10.73 -20.71
CA MET A 1 4.33 11.65 -20.52
C MET A 1 3.53 11.95 -21.76
N LEU A 2 4.12 12.30 -22.90
CA LEU A 2 3.32 12.60 -24.10
C LEU A 2 2.30 11.49 -24.43
N VAL A 3 2.74 10.23 -24.48
CA VAL A 3 1.86 9.07 -24.69
C VAL A 3 0.74 9.00 -23.65
N TYR A 4 1.06 9.23 -22.38
CA TYR A 4 0.05 9.27 -21.32
C TYR A 4 -0.98 10.37 -21.54
N PHE A 5 -0.57 11.61 -21.83
CA PHE A 5 -1.50 12.71 -22.08
C PHE A 5 -2.40 12.45 -23.28
N VAL A 6 -1.85 11.93 -24.38
CA VAL A 6 -2.64 11.57 -25.57
C VAL A 6 -3.66 10.48 -25.22
N CYS A 7 -3.23 9.39 -24.58
CA CYS A 7 -4.13 8.33 -24.13
C CYS A 7 -5.17 8.84 -23.12
N TYR A 8 -4.81 9.76 -22.23
CA TYR A 8 -5.71 10.33 -21.24
C TYR A 8 -6.82 11.16 -21.89
N VAL A 9 -6.46 12.01 -22.86
CA VAL A 9 -7.44 12.80 -23.64
C VAL A 9 -8.34 11.88 -24.47
N ILE A 10 -7.78 10.86 -25.13
CA ILE A 10 -8.57 9.87 -25.88
C ILE A 10 -9.54 9.15 -24.95
N SER A 11 -9.06 8.68 -23.79
CA SER A 11 -9.89 8.03 -22.78
C SER A 11 -11.02 8.94 -22.27
N PHE A 12 -10.73 10.22 -22.01
CA PHE A 12 -11.74 11.20 -21.64
C PHE A 12 -12.82 11.36 -22.71
N ILE A 13 -12.44 11.52 -23.98
CA ILE A 13 -13.38 11.66 -25.10
C ILE A 13 -14.25 10.39 -25.24
N LEU A 14 -13.63 9.21 -25.18
CA LEU A 14 -14.34 7.93 -25.26
C LEU A 14 -15.33 7.75 -24.09
N ALA A 15 -14.95 8.14 -22.87
CA ALA A 15 -15.83 8.07 -21.72
C ALA A 15 -17.04 9.02 -21.88
N ARG A 16 -16.83 10.21 -22.43
CA ARG A 16 -17.92 11.18 -22.72
C ARG A 16 -18.87 10.70 -23.81
N GLN A 17 -18.42 9.81 -24.68
CA GLN A 17 -19.24 9.12 -25.68
C GLN A 17 -19.82 7.79 -25.17
N HIS A 18 -19.67 7.49 -23.86
CA HIS A 18 -20.11 6.25 -23.22
C HIS A 18 -19.42 4.97 -23.74
N PHE A 19 -18.29 5.08 -24.45
CA PHE A 19 -17.42 3.95 -24.82
C PHE A 19 -16.49 3.55 -23.65
N TYR A 20 -17.09 3.19 -22.52
CA TYR A 20 -16.42 2.94 -21.23
C TYR A 20 -15.31 1.88 -21.29
N MET A 21 -15.57 0.74 -21.92
CA MET A 21 -14.58 -0.34 -22.02
C MET A 21 -13.32 0.09 -22.79
N LEU A 22 -13.50 0.76 -23.93
CA LEU A 22 -12.40 1.30 -24.73
C LEU A 22 -11.64 2.39 -23.96
N SER A 23 -12.36 3.30 -23.29
CA SER A 23 -11.76 4.32 -22.44
C SER A 23 -10.84 3.71 -21.38
N GLY A 24 -11.31 2.69 -20.67
CA GLY A 24 -10.53 1.99 -19.65
C GLY A 24 -9.31 1.25 -20.22
N LEU A 25 -9.46 0.56 -21.35
CA LEU A 25 -8.35 -0.14 -22.01
C LEU A 25 -7.24 0.81 -22.47
N VAL A 26 -7.60 2.01 -22.95
CA VAL A 26 -6.62 3.04 -23.33
C VAL A 26 -5.80 3.50 -22.11
N LEU A 27 -6.43 3.73 -20.96
CA LEU A 27 -5.71 4.10 -19.73
C LEU A 27 -4.85 2.98 -19.17
N ILE A 28 -5.33 1.73 -19.19
CA ILE A 28 -4.53 0.57 -18.78
C ILE A 28 -3.29 0.45 -19.66
N THR A 29 -3.44 0.63 -20.98
CA THR A 29 -2.31 0.64 -21.92
C THR A 29 -1.32 1.76 -21.60
N ALA A 30 -1.81 2.96 -21.27
CA ALA A 30 -0.97 4.08 -20.85
C ALA A 30 -0.21 3.78 -19.54
N ALA A 31 -0.88 3.15 -18.57
CA ALA A 31 -0.27 2.74 -17.29
C ALA A 31 0.86 1.72 -17.50
N LEU A 32 0.61 0.70 -18.33
CA LEU A 32 1.61 -0.30 -18.71
C LEU A 32 2.79 0.32 -19.44
N TRP A 33 2.54 1.27 -20.34
CA TRP A 33 3.60 2.00 -21.05
C TRP A 33 4.47 2.84 -20.11
N LEU A 34 3.85 3.58 -19.18
CA LEU A 34 4.59 4.37 -18.18
C LEU A 34 5.48 3.49 -17.31
N TYR A 35 4.94 2.35 -16.85
CA TYR A 35 5.70 1.36 -16.09
C TYR A 35 6.84 0.76 -16.91
N TYR A 36 6.56 0.29 -18.13
CA TYR A 36 7.54 -0.36 -18.99
C TYR A 36 8.68 0.59 -19.34
N ARG A 37 8.41 1.87 -19.60
CA ARG A 37 9.46 2.86 -19.86
C ARG A 37 10.43 2.97 -18.68
N ASP A 38 9.90 3.09 -17.46
CA ASP A 38 10.74 3.19 -16.26
C ASP A 38 11.50 1.89 -15.98
N TYR A 39 10.84 0.74 -16.21
CA TYR A 39 11.47 -0.57 -16.09
C TYR A 39 12.57 -0.78 -17.14
N ALA A 40 12.34 -0.45 -18.40
CA ALA A 40 13.32 -0.59 -19.47
C ALA A 40 14.57 0.24 -19.21
N ALA A 41 14.37 1.43 -18.63
CA ALA A 41 15.42 2.38 -18.36
C ALA A 41 16.20 2.06 -17.06
N SER A 42 15.53 1.59 -16.01
CA SER A 42 16.16 1.30 -14.70
C SER A 42 16.46 -0.18 -14.44
N ARG A 43 15.89 -1.09 -15.23
CA ARG A 43 15.78 -2.55 -14.98
C ARG A 43 15.17 -2.91 -13.62
N ASN A 44 14.52 -1.95 -12.94
CA ASN A 44 13.96 -2.11 -11.60
C ASN A 44 12.45 -2.34 -11.63
N VAL A 45 12.05 -3.57 -11.29
CA VAL A 45 10.64 -3.99 -11.22
C VAL A 45 9.85 -3.17 -10.19
N ILE A 46 10.51 -2.72 -9.12
CA ILE A 46 9.89 -1.96 -8.02
C ILE A 46 10.22 -0.46 -8.10
N HIS A 47 10.51 0.07 -9.30
CA HIS A 47 10.72 1.50 -9.48
C HIS A 47 9.49 2.30 -9.00
N LEU A 48 9.66 3.14 -7.98
CA LEU A 48 8.53 3.79 -7.28
C LEU A 48 7.64 4.61 -8.22
N ARG A 49 8.24 5.35 -9.17
CA ARG A 49 7.46 6.11 -10.18
C ARG A 49 6.66 5.19 -11.08
N GLY A 50 7.25 4.08 -11.51
CA GLY A 50 6.61 3.09 -12.36
C GLY A 50 5.45 2.41 -11.62
N LEU A 51 5.67 1.98 -10.37
CA LEU A 51 4.64 1.37 -9.52
C LEU A 51 3.45 2.31 -9.32
N PHE A 52 3.71 3.56 -8.93
CA PHE A 52 2.64 4.55 -8.77
C PHE A 52 1.84 4.70 -10.07
N CYS A 53 2.49 4.92 -11.22
CA CYS A 53 1.81 5.07 -12.49
C CYS A 53 1.02 3.81 -12.88
N LEU A 54 1.60 2.62 -12.70
CA LEU A 54 0.94 1.36 -13.04
C LEU A 54 -0.35 1.17 -12.27
N PHE A 55 -0.30 1.33 -10.94
CA PHE A 55 -1.42 1.01 -10.08
C PHE A 55 -2.43 2.15 -9.97
N PHE A 56 -1.99 3.40 -9.96
CA PHE A 56 -2.89 4.54 -9.91
C PHE A 56 -3.59 4.80 -11.25
N VAL A 57 -2.86 4.80 -12.38
CA VAL A 57 -3.49 4.98 -13.71
C VAL A 57 -4.20 3.69 -14.15
N GLY A 58 -3.64 2.52 -13.85
CA GLY A 58 -4.31 1.24 -14.10
C GLY A 58 -5.64 1.12 -13.35
N GLY A 59 -5.67 1.56 -12.08
CA GLY A 59 -6.91 1.65 -11.31
C GLY A 59 -7.94 2.60 -11.92
N GLN A 60 -7.52 3.75 -12.44
CA GLN A 60 -8.40 4.67 -13.19
C GLN A 60 -9.01 3.96 -14.40
N GLY A 61 -8.18 3.25 -15.17
CA GLY A 61 -8.63 2.50 -16.34
C GLY A 61 -9.61 1.37 -16.00
N ILE A 62 -9.36 0.63 -14.93
CA ILE A 62 -10.31 -0.39 -14.43
C ILE A 62 -11.64 0.27 -14.03
N SER A 63 -11.61 1.40 -13.34
CA SER A 63 -12.84 2.10 -12.94
C SER A 63 -13.65 2.63 -14.13
N CYS A 64 -12.98 3.00 -15.23
CA CYS A 64 -13.63 3.42 -16.46
C CYS A 64 -14.50 2.34 -17.12
N PHE A 65 -14.40 1.06 -16.74
CA PHE A 65 -15.26 0.00 -17.27
C PHE A 65 -16.73 0.11 -16.82
N LYS A 66 -17.01 0.79 -15.69
CA LYS A 66 -18.37 1.04 -15.19
C LYS A 66 -19.24 -0.22 -15.14
N LEU A 67 -18.70 -1.33 -14.63
CA LEU A 67 -19.38 -2.63 -14.56
C LEU A 67 -20.45 -2.70 -13.47
N SER A 68 -20.45 -1.78 -12.50
CA SER A 68 -21.48 -1.67 -11.46
C SER A 68 -22.48 -0.55 -11.77
N ARG A 69 -23.71 -0.70 -11.28
CA ARG A 69 -24.78 0.32 -11.33
C ARG A 69 -24.49 1.52 -10.43
N LEU A 70 -23.60 1.37 -9.44
CA LEU A 70 -23.15 2.45 -8.57
C LEU A 70 -22.23 3.45 -9.29
N GLN A 71 -21.70 3.09 -10.45
CA GLN A 71 -20.70 3.87 -11.15
C GLN A 71 -21.35 4.69 -12.27
N GLY A 72 -21.21 6.02 -12.16
CA GLY A 72 -21.71 6.99 -13.14
C GLY A 72 -20.59 7.63 -13.97
N ASP A 73 -20.98 8.60 -14.80
CA ASP A 73 -20.02 9.46 -15.48
C ASP A 73 -19.24 10.31 -14.50
N TRP A 74 -17.93 10.41 -14.71
CA TRP A 74 -17.11 11.32 -13.92
C TRP A 74 -17.27 12.76 -14.40
N SER A 75 -17.30 13.67 -13.44
CA SER A 75 -17.25 15.10 -13.69
C SER A 75 -15.95 15.50 -14.41
N ILE A 76 -15.98 16.61 -15.14
CA ILE A 76 -14.78 17.14 -15.81
C ILE A 76 -13.68 17.44 -14.78
N GLU A 77 -14.07 17.94 -13.62
CA GLU A 77 -13.14 18.23 -12.53
C GLU A 77 -12.45 16.97 -12.02
N THR A 78 -13.17 15.85 -11.89
CA THR A 78 -12.57 14.56 -11.53
C THR A 78 -11.48 14.15 -12.53
N TRP A 79 -11.75 14.27 -13.83
CA TRP A 79 -10.76 14.01 -14.87
C TRP A 79 -9.56 14.96 -14.78
N ILE A 80 -9.77 16.24 -14.50
CA ILE A 80 -8.68 17.21 -14.33
C ILE A 80 -7.82 16.83 -13.11
N CYS A 81 -8.44 16.58 -11.97
CA CYS A 81 -7.78 16.22 -10.71
C CYS A 81 -6.90 14.97 -10.85
N LEU A 82 -7.47 13.88 -11.40
CA LEU A 82 -6.76 12.61 -11.56
C LEU A 82 -5.58 12.72 -12.54
N GLY A 83 -5.74 13.48 -13.62
CA GLY A 83 -4.69 13.71 -14.60
C GLY A 83 -3.57 14.59 -14.04
N LEU A 84 -3.92 15.68 -13.35
CA LEU A 84 -2.96 16.61 -12.76
C LEU A 84 -2.16 15.97 -11.61
N ALA A 85 -2.78 15.12 -10.80
CA ALA A 85 -2.08 14.39 -9.74
C ALA A 85 -0.93 13.53 -10.29
N VAL A 86 -1.19 12.79 -11.37
CA VAL A 86 -0.19 11.95 -12.06
C VAL A 86 0.85 12.81 -12.76
N ALA A 87 0.43 13.89 -13.42
CA ALA A 87 1.33 14.81 -14.10
C ALA A 87 2.31 15.48 -13.13
N ALA A 88 1.82 16.00 -12.00
CA ALA A 88 2.63 16.66 -10.98
C ALA A 88 3.65 15.68 -10.36
N PHE A 89 3.19 14.48 -9.96
CA PHE A 89 4.06 13.43 -9.43
C PHE A 89 5.18 13.07 -10.40
N TRP A 90 4.82 12.78 -11.65
CA TRP A 90 5.79 12.36 -12.65
C TRP A 90 6.76 13.49 -13.02
N ALA A 91 6.25 14.71 -13.20
CA ALA A 91 7.03 15.86 -13.61
C ALA A 91 8.09 16.22 -12.56
N VAL A 92 7.73 16.28 -11.28
CA VAL A 92 8.70 16.57 -10.22
C VAL A 92 9.75 15.46 -10.11
N PHE A 93 9.33 14.20 -10.17
CA PHE A 93 10.28 13.09 -10.18
C PHE A 93 11.26 13.20 -11.35
N GLU A 94 10.76 13.44 -12.57
CA GLU A 94 11.59 13.58 -13.78
C GLU A 94 12.52 14.79 -13.72
N VAL A 95 12.03 15.95 -13.25
CA VAL A 95 12.83 17.18 -13.13
C VAL A 95 13.97 16.97 -12.14
N LEU A 96 13.68 16.46 -10.94
CA LEU A 96 14.71 16.15 -9.95
C LEU A 96 15.71 15.12 -10.48
N THR A 97 15.21 14.12 -11.20
CA THR A 97 16.06 13.12 -11.85
C THR A 97 17.03 13.80 -12.82
N ARG A 98 16.57 14.67 -13.72
CA ARG A 98 17.44 15.35 -14.69
C ARG A 98 18.38 16.37 -14.07
N LEU A 99 17.96 17.06 -13.01
CA LEU A 99 18.77 18.05 -12.32
C LEU A 99 19.92 17.43 -11.54
N PHE A 100 19.68 16.28 -10.91
CA PHE A 100 20.60 15.71 -9.94
C PHE A 100 21.23 14.38 -10.34
N ASP A 101 20.74 13.73 -11.40
CA ASP A 101 21.27 12.49 -11.96
C ASP A 101 21.36 12.59 -13.50
N GLY A 102 22.55 12.81 -14.05
CA GLY A 102 22.81 12.49 -15.44
C GLY A 102 22.80 10.96 -15.57
N TRP A 103 21.85 10.39 -16.30
CA TRP A 103 21.71 8.93 -16.36
C TRP A 103 22.91 8.25 -17.05
N SER A 104 23.64 7.41 -16.31
CA SER A 104 24.45 6.31 -16.88
C SER A 104 23.89 4.96 -16.44
N ALA A 105 23.84 3.99 -17.36
CA ALA A 105 23.35 2.63 -17.10
C ALA A 105 24.18 1.88 -16.04
N ASP A 106 25.46 2.25 -15.88
CA ASP A 106 26.39 1.67 -14.91
C ASP A 106 26.04 2.03 -13.45
N ASP A 107 25.39 3.17 -13.21
CA ASP A 107 24.97 3.59 -11.88
C ASP A 107 23.83 2.73 -11.32
N MET A 108 23.01 2.11 -12.17
CA MET A 108 21.91 1.25 -11.74
C MET A 108 22.39 -0.15 -11.35
N GLU A 109 23.40 -0.69 -12.04
CA GLU A 109 24.04 -1.94 -11.63
C GLU A 109 24.64 -1.83 -10.22
N SER A 110 25.12 -0.64 -9.84
CA SER A 110 25.61 -0.33 -8.48
C SER A 110 24.54 -0.39 -7.39
N VAL A 111 23.27 -0.11 -7.71
CA VAL A 111 22.14 -0.18 -6.75
C VAL A 111 21.72 -1.63 -6.47
N TYR A 112 21.87 -2.51 -7.46
CA TYR A 112 21.71 -3.96 -7.29
C TYR A 112 22.91 -4.61 -6.61
N ARG A 113 24.09 -4.05 -6.86
CA ARG A 113 25.32 -4.30 -6.13
C ARG A 113 25.33 -3.52 -4.81
N PHE A 114 24.34 -3.77 -3.95
CA PHE A 114 24.63 -3.68 -2.51
C PHE A 114 25.67 -4.77 -2.20
N TYR A 115 26.93 -4.47 -2.55
CA TYR A 115 28.13 -4.97 -1.90
C TYR A 115 28.02 -4.40 -0.48
N ALA A 116 27.42 -5.11 0.48
CA ALA A 116 28.06 -6.25 1.13
C ALA A 116 29.54 -5.97 1.50
N SER A 117 29.93 -4.72 1.73
CA SER A 117 31.16 -4.46 2.48
C SER A 117 30.90 -4.85 3.95
N ALA A 118 31.18 -6.11 4.25
CA ALA A 118 31.29 -6.69 5.59
C ALA A 118 30.03 -6.54 6.47
N GLU A 119 29.06 -7.43 6.25
CA GLU A 119 27.92 -7.57 7.16
C GLU A 119 28.43 -7.85 8.59
N SER A 120 28.23 -6.90 9.52
CA SER A 120 28.60 -7.12 10.91
C SER A 120 27.67 -8.19 11.51
N PRO A 121 28.19 -9.22 12.21
CA PRO A 121 27.35 -10.17 12.95
C PRO A 121 26.39 -9.48 13.92
N PHE A 122 26.78 -8.31 14.41
CA PHE A 122 25.98 -7.45 15.27
C PHE A 122 24.71 -6.94 14.60
N GLN A 123 24.75 -6.51 13.34
CA GLN A 123 23.55 -6.06 12.62
C GLN A 123 22.50 -7.16 12.48
N ALA A 124 22.93 -8.37 12.09
CA ALA A 124 22.03 -9.53 11.97
C ALA A 124 21.41 -9.91 13.33
N LYS A 125 22.21 -9.88 14.41
CA LYS A 125 21.73 -10.15 15.77
C LYS A 125 20.75 -9.09 16.25
N ARG A 126 21.03 -7.81 16.01
CA ARG A 126 20.14 -6.68 16.35
C ARG A 126 18.81 -6.77 15.61
N LEU A 127 18.84 -7.14 14.33
CA LEU A 127 17.63 -7.38 13.54
C LEU A 127 16.77 -8.51 14.12
N LEU A 128 17.40 -9.60 14.58
CA LEU A 128 16.72 -10.70 15.26
C LEU A 128 16.09 -10.26 16.58
N HIS A 129 16.81 -9.47 17.39
CA HIS A 129 16.25 -8.88 18.61
C HIS A 129 15.07 -7.95 18.30
N SER A 130 15.17 -7.14 17.24
CA SER A 130 14.07 -6.27 16.81
C SER A 130 12.84 -7.08 16.41
N MET A 131 12.99 -8.18 15.66
CA MET A 131 11.89 -9.08 15.31
C MET A 131 11.24 -9.68 16.56
N ALA A 132 12.04 -10.23 17.48
CA ALA A 132 11.55 -10.83 18.72
C ALA A 132 10.82 -9.79 19.60
N GLY A 133 11.40 -8.59 19.75
CA GLY A 133 10.79 -7.49 20.48
C GLY A 133 9.47 -7.03 19.85
N LEU A 134 9.41 -6.95 18.52
CA LEU A 134 8.19 -6.56 17.82
C LEU A 134 7.06 -7.58 18.04
N VAL A 135 7.37 -8.87 17.90
CA VAL A 135 6.40 -9.95 18.16
C VAL A 135 5.93 -9.90 19.61
N ALA A 136 6.84 -9.78 20.57
CA ALA A 136 6.48 -9.72 21.99
C ALA A 136 5.54 -8.54 22.30
N VAL A 137 5.87 -7.34 21.80
CA VAL A 137 5.03 -6.14 21.98
C VAL A 137 3.68 -6.28 21.28
N SER A 138 3.64 -6.80 20.05
CA SER A 138 2.40 -7.02 19.31
C SER A 138 1.49 -8.04 20.00
N TYR A 139 2.04 -9.13 20.54
CA TYR A 139 1.25 -10.11 21.29
C TYR A 139 0.78 -9.59 22.64
N ALA A 140 1.61 -8.83 23.36
CA ALA A 140 1.19 -8.18 24.60
C ALA A 140 0.02 -7.21 24.35
N ALA A 141 0.09 -6.41 23.29
CA ALA A 141 -0.99 -5.53 22.86
C ALA A 141 -2.24 -6.34 22.45
N PHE A 142 -2.08 -7.40 21.65
CA PHE A 142 -3.18 -8.27 21.23
C PHE A 142 -3.91 -8.91 22.42
N PHE A 143 -3.17 -9.48 23.38
CA PHE A 143 -3.77 -10.10 24.56
C PHE A 143 -4.48 -9.08 25.44
N PHE A 144 -3.93 -7.86 25.56
CA PHE A 144 -4.61 -6.77 26.25
C PHE A 144 -5.92 -6.38 25.56
N GLU A 145 -5.93 -6.29 24.22
CA GLU A 145 -7.16 -6.01 23.46
C GLU A 145 -8.19 -7.13 23.62
N ALA A 146 -7.77 -8.39 23.51
CA ALA A 146 -8.63 -9.55 23.71
C ALA A 146 -9.23 -9.59 25.13
N TRP A 147 -8.44 -9.29 26.15
CA TRP A 147 -8.90 -9.20 27.53
C TRP A 147 -9.89 -8.05 27.74
N LYS A 148 -9.57 -6.85 27.24
CA LYS A 148 -10.39 -5.65 27.45
C LYS A 148 -11.71 -5.68 26.67
N LEU A 149 -11.69 -6.24 25.45
CA LEU A 149 -12.87 -6.33 24.60
C LEU A 149 -13.68 -7.61 24.84
N GLY A 150 -13.08 -8.61 25.48
CA GLY A 150 -13.75 -9.86 25.87
C GLY A 150 -13.98 -10.84 24.71
N PHE A 151 -13.38 -10.62 23.54
CA PHE A 151 -13.49 -11.52 22.39
C PHE A 151 -12.24 -11.49 21.51
N VAL A 152 -12.10 -12.51 20.66
CA VAL A 152 -11.11 -12.57 19.58
C VAL A 152 -11.86 -12.70 18.25
N PRO A 153 -11.59 -11.85 17.23
CA PRO A 153 -12.40 -11.80 16.01
C PRO A 153 -12.57 -13.15 15.30
N LEU A 154 -11.52 -13.97 15.25
CA LEU A 154 -11.56 -15.28 14.62
C LEU A 154 -12.62 -16.23 15.24
N PHE A 155 -12.92 -16.08 16.52
CA PHE A 155 -13.86 -16.93 17.25
C PHE A 155 -15.25 -16.30 17.41
N SER A 156 -15.45 -15.10 16.84
CA SER A 156 -16.74 -14.40 16.88
C SER A 156 -17.60 -14.77 15.68
N TYR A 157 -18.47 -15.76 15.84
CA TYR A 157 -19.39 -16.21 14.78
C TYR A 157 -20.60 -15.27 14.63
N GLY A 158 -21.02 -15.02 13.39
CA GLY A 158 -22.24 -14.28 13.07
C GLY A 158 -22.12 -12.74 13.12
N VAL A 159 -20.92 -12.20 13.33
CA VAL A 159 -20.67 -10.74 13.36
C VAL A 159 -19.80 -10.33 12.16
N PRO A 160 -20.38 -9.90 11.03
CA PRO A 160 -19.65 -9.59 9.78
C PRO A 160 -18.61 -8.45 9.89
N HIS A 161 -18.60 -7.73 11.02
CA HIS A 161 -17.69 -6.62 11.32
C HIS A 161 -16.88 -6.80 12.61
N ALA A 162 -16.71 -8.03 13.12
CA ALA A 162 -15.98 -8.30 14.37
C ALA A 162 -14.59 -7.66 14.42
N TYR A 163 -13.85 -7.68 13.30
CA TYR A 163 -12.55 -7.01 13.20
C TYR A 163 -12.64 -5.49 13.36
N SER A 164 -13.65 -4.85 12.76
CA SER A 164 -13.82 -3.39 12.84
C SER A 164 -14.03 -2.91 14.27
N TYR A 165 -14.59 -3.75 15.14
CA TYR A 165 -14.79 -3.45 16.56
C TYR A 165 -13.62 -3.92 17.44
N PHE A 166 -12.70 -4.72 16.90
CA PHE A 166 -11.54 -5.21 17.63
C PHE A 166 -10.38 -4.22 17.54
N HIS A 167 -10.51 -3.12 18.27
CA HIS A 167 -9.40 -2.19 18.46
C HIS A 167 -9.57 -1.40 19.75
N VAL A 168 -8.51 -1.29 20.53
CA VAL A 168 -8.39 -0.28 21.57
C VAL A 168 -7.59 0.88 21.00
N SER A 169 -8.18 2.07 21.01
CA SER A 169 -7.53 3.28 20.48
C SER A 169 -6.11 3.45 21.04
N GLY A 170 -5.13 3.63 20.16
CA GLY A 170 -3.72 3.73 20.51
C GLY A 170 -3.00 2.38 20.62
N VAL A 171 -3.59 1.41 21.33
CA VAL A 171 -2.97 0.09 21.53
C VAL A 171 -2.93 -0.73 20.24
N HIS A 172 -3.99 -0.64 19.42
CA HIS A 172 -4.10 -1.47 18.22
C HIS A 172 -2.91 -1.29 17.26
N TYR A 173 -2.32 -0.09 17.19
CA TYR A 173 -1.13 0.16 16.36
C TYR A 173 0.05 -0.76 16.71
N PHE A 174 0.22 -1.09 17.99
CA PHE A 174 1.23 -2.04 18.47
C PHE A 174 0.86 -3.48 18.10
N THR A 175 -0.41 -3.87 18.26
CA THR A 175 -0.92 -5.18 17.83
C THR A 175 -0.58 -5.45 16.36
N VAL A 176 -0.80 -4.45 15.51
CA VAL A 176 -0.69 -4.62 14.05
C VAL A 176 0.72 -4.36 13.50
N SER A 177 1.65 -3.94 14.35
CA SER A 177 3.06 -3.70 13.97
C SER A 177 3.79 -4.96 13.53
N CYS A 178 3.32 -6.14 13.97
CA CYS A 178 3.83 -7.46 13.56
C CYS A 178 3.92 -7.63 12.03
N VAL A 179 3.13 -6.87 11.25
CA VAL A 179 3.16 -6.81 9.78
C VAL A 179 4.55 -6.47 9.22
N LEU A 180 5.43 -5.83 10.00
CA LEU A 180 6.82 -5.55 9.60
C LEU A 180 7.77 -6.76 9.72
N VAL A 181 7.45 -7.76 10.55
CA VAL A 181 8.35 -8.89 10.86
C VAL A 181 8.71 -9.73 9.64
N PRO A 182 7.79 -10.11 8.73
CA PRO A 182 8.16 -10.86 7.53
C PRO A 182 9.18 -10.12 6.65
N SER A 183 9.06 -8.80 6.55
CA SER A 183 9.99 -7.95 5.81
C SER A 183 11.38 -7.93 6.45
N LEU A 184 11.45 -7.78 7.78
CA LEU A 184 12.70 -7.86 8.54
C LEU A 184 13.34 -9.26 8.42
N PHE A 185 12.53 -10.32 8.42
CA PHE A 185 13.03 -11.68 8.26
C PHE A 185 13.63 -11.93 6.88
N VAL A 186 13.09 -11.33 5.83
CA VAL A 186 13.70 -11.37 4.49
C VAL A 186 15.09 -10.71 4.52
N VAL A 187 15.20 -9.54 5.15
CA VAL A 187 16.50 -8.88 5.34
C VAL A 187 17.49 -9.81 6.07
N TYR A 188 17.06 -10.38 7.19
CA TYR A 188 17.86 -11.32 7.99
C TYR A 188 18.33 -12.51 7.14
N SER A 189 17.41 -13.16 6.44
CA SER A 189 17.65 -14.39 5.70
C SER A 189 18.61 -14.17 4.53
N LEU A 190 18.46 -13.04 3.82
CA LEU A 190 19.36 -12.68 2.73
C LEU A 190 20.76 -12.34 3.25
N MET A 191 20.89 -11.71 4.42
CA MET A 191 22.19 -11.48 5.05
C MET A 191 22.87 -12.81 5.40
N VAL A 192 22.18 -13.69 6.12
CA VAL A 192 22.73 -15.00 6.53
C VAL A 192 23.10 -15.85 5.31
N SER A 193 22.24 -15.89 4.28
CA SER A 193 22.49 -16.64 3.05
C SER A 193 23.74 -16.18 2.32
N ARG A 194 24.02 -14.86 2.28
CA ARG A 194 25.19 -14.30 1.60
C ARG A 194 26.50 -14.57 2.33
N ARG A 195 26.46 -14.87 3.64
CA ARG A 195 27.64 -15.29 4.42
C ARG A 195 28.10 -16.73 4.15
N GLY A 196 27.40 -17.50 3.31
CA GLY A 196 27.75 -18.88 2.99
C GLY A 196 27.55 -19.87 4.15
N ARG A 197 26.97 -19.44 5.27
CA ARG A 197 26.51 -20.35 6.34
C ARG A 197 25.16 -20.91 5.91
N GLY A 198 25.05 -22.23 5.82
CA GLY A 198 23.80 -22.89 5.44
C GLY A 198 22.62 -22.38 6.28
N LEU A 199 21.55 -21.96 5.60
CA LEU A 199 20.40 -21.27 6.21
C LEU A 199 19.77 -22.06 7.37
N SER A 200 19.67 -23.38 7.21
CA SER A 200 19.09 -24.30 8.20
C SER A 200 20.01 -24.58 9.40
N ARG A 201 21.30 -24.26 9.30
CA ARG A 201 22.30 -24.50 10.36
C ARG A 201 22.40 -23.31 11.33
N ASP A 202 21.85 -22.16 10.97
CA ASP A 202 21.77 -21.00 11.87
C ASP A 202 20.55 -21.12 12.79
N ARG A 203 20.79 -21.20 14.11
CA ARG A 203 19.70 -21.19 15.12
C ARG A 203 18.88 -19.89 15.04
N GLY A 204 19.49 -18.78 14.63
CA GLY A 204 18.78 -17.51 14.47
C GLY A 204 17.77 -17.52 13.32
N PHE A 205 17.99 -18.34 12.28
CA PHE A 205 17.02 -18.50 11.20
C PHE A 205 15.72 -19.14 11.70
N TRP A 206 15.82 -20.22 12.48
CA TRP A 206 14.65 -20.88 13.06
C TRP A 206 13.89 -19.96 14.02
N LEU A 207 14.61 -19.18 14.82
CA LEU A 207 13.98 -18.18 15.70
C LEU A 207 13.25 -17.11 14.88
N GLY A 208 13.86 -16.59 13.81
CA GLY A 208 13.21 -15.67 12.89
C GLY A 208 11.98 -16.27 12.21
N ALA A 209 12.05 -17.53 11.79
CA ALA A 209 10.91 -18.24 11.19
C ALA A 209 9.74 -18.37 12.17
N VAL A 210 10.01 -18.71 13.44
CA VAL A 210 8.99 -18.70 14.50
C VAL A 210 8.39 -17.30 14.68
N CYS A 211 9.22 -16.26 14.70
CA CYS A 211 8.72 -14.88 14.76
C CYS A 211 7.80 -14.53 13.57
N VAL A 212 8.10 -15.01 12.36
CA VAL A 212 7.23 -14.81 11.20
C VAL A 212 5.90 -15.54 11.35
N VAL A 213 5.91 -16.80 11.79
CA VAL A 213 4.67 -17.57 12.02
C VAL A 213 3.79 -16.87 13.04
N LEU A 214 4.38 -16.45 14.16
CA LEU A 214 3.67 -15.69 15.20
C LEU A 214 3.16 -14.34 14.65
N ALA A 215 3.98 -13.63 13.89
CA ALA A 215 3.57 -12.35 13.30
C ALA A 215 2.41 -12.50 12.31
N LEU A 216 2.38 -13.56 11.49
CA LEU A 216 1.29 -13.85 10.55
C LEU A 216 0.03 -14.39 11.22
N ALA A 217 0.16 -14.99 12.41
CA ALA A 217 -0.98 -15.43 13.19
C ALA A 217 -1.85 -14.26 13.68
N VAL A 218 -1.26 -13.09 13.99
CA VAL A 218 -2.03 -11.92 14.45
C VAL A 218 -3.05 -11.42 13.39
N PRO A 219 -2.67 -11.16 12.12
CA PRO A 219 -3.64 -10.86 11.07
C PRO A 219 -4.72 -11.93 10.90
N VAL A 220 -4.39 -13.21 11.09
CA VAL A 220 -5.36 -14.32 10.99
C VAL A 220 -6.34 -14.29 12.17
N LEU A 221 -5.85 -14.13 13.40
CA LEU A 221 -6.65 -14.01 14.63
C LEU A 221 -7.57 -12.77 14.59
N CYS A 222 -7.09 -11.68 13.99
CA CYS A 222 -7.87 -10.49 13.74
C CYS A 222 -8.80 -10.61 12.52
N VAL A 223 -8.69 -11.65 11.69
CA VAL A 223 -9.42 -11.80 10.41
C VAL A 223 -9.14 -10.61 9.44
N SER A 224 -7.92 -10.08 9.49
CA SER A 224 -7.49 -8.90 8.73
C SER A 224 -6.78 -9.27 7.43
N ARG A 225 -7.58 -9.39 6.36
CA ARG A 225 -7.10 -9.65 4.99
C ARG A 225 -6.06 -8.62 4.51
N PHE A 226 -6.29 -7.34 4.83
CA PHE A 226 -5.42 -6.26 4.41
C PHE A 226 -4.03 -6.35 5.07
N GLN A 227 -3.98 -6.65 6.37
CA GLN A 227 -2.71 -6.81 7.07
C GLN A 227 -1.89 -7.98 6.55
N LEU A 228 -2.54 -9.09 6.20
CA LEU A 228 -1.87 -10.23 5.58
C LEU A 228 -1.26 -9.84 4.22
N ILE A 229 -2.04 -9.18 3.35
CA ILE A 229 -1.56 -8.68 2.05
C ILE A 229 -0.41 -7.71 2.24
N LEU A 230 -0.52 -6.80 3.22
CA LEU A 230 0.52 -5.82 3.51
C LEU A 230 1.81 -6.49 3.99
N ALA A 231 1.73 -7.44 4.93
CA ALA A 231 2.89 -8.13 5.48
C ALA A 231 3.65 -8.94 4.41
N VAL A 232 2.91 -9.70 3.62
CA VAL A 232 3.48 -10.54 2.56
C VAL A 232 3.99 -9.69 1.40
N GLY A 233 3.25 -8.67 0.98
CA GLY A 233 3.66 -7.76 -0.08
C GLY A 233 4.92 -6.96 0.28
N MET A 234 5.02 -6.45 1.51
CA MET A 234 6.24 -5.79 1.99
C MET A 234 7.43 -6.75 1.98
N ALA A 235 7.26 -8.00 2.43
CA ALA A 235 8.32 -9.00 2.38
C ALA A 235 8.79 -9.27 0.94
N ALA A 236 7.87 -9.38 -0.01
CA ALA A 236 8.18 -9.56 -1.43
C ALA A 236 8.94 -8.35 -2.01
N PHE A 237 8.51 -7.13 -1.72
CA PHE A 237 9.22 -5.92 -2.17
C PHE A 237 10.58 -5.74 -1.50
N THR A 238 10.74 -6.12 -0.23
CA THR A 238 12.06 -6.14 0.42
C THR A 238 12.98 -7.16 -0.24
N TYR A 239 12.47 -8.35 -0.58
CA TYR A 239 13.23 -9.36 -1.31
C TYR A 239 13.71 -8.81 -2.66
N ILE A 240 12.80 -8.26 -3.48
CA ILE A 240 13.14 -7.69 -4.78
C ILE A 240 14.13 -6.52 -4.62
N SER A 241 13.96 -5.70 -3.57
CA SER A 241 14.85 -4.58 -3.27
C SER A 241 16.27 -5.02 -2.91
N MET A 242 16.47 -6.21 -2.34
CA MET A 242 17.80 -6.70 -1.97
C MET A 242 18.41 -7.66 -3.01
N ALA A 243 17.58 -8.52 -3.61
CA ALA A 243 18.00 -9.56 -4.55
C ALA A 243 18.00 -9.08 -6.01
N GLY A 244 17.34 -7.96 -6.31
CA GLY A 244 17.26 -7.35 -7.64
C GLY A 244 16.27 -8.00 -8.60
N ASN A 245 16.00 -9.30 -8.43
CA ASN A 245 14.99 -10.02 -9.21
C ASN A 245 14.29 -11.07 -8.35
N ILE A 246 13.10 -11.50 -8.76
CA ILE A 246 12.38 -12.63 -8.15
C ILE A 246 12.26 -13.75 -9.16
N ARG A 247 12.63 -14.97 -8.75
CA ARG A 247 12.44 -16.14 -9.61
C ARG A 247 10.93 -16.38 -9.79
N PRO A 248 10.43 -16.64 -11.01
CA PRO A 248 9.01 -16.88 -11.25
C PRO A 248 8.41 -17.97 -10.35
N GLY A 249 9.20 -19.02 -10.03
CA GLY A 249 8.78 -20.06 -9.09
C GLY A 249 8.40 -19.54 -7.70
N TYR A 250 9.13 -18.55 -7.15
CA TYR A 250 8.76 -17.95 -5.86
C TYR A 250 7.48 -17.12 -5.95
N VAL A 251 7.22 -16.49 -7.10
CA VAL A 251 5.96 -15.78 -7.36
C VAL A 251 4.80 -16.77 -7.38
N VAL A 252 4.95 -17.90 -8.07
CA VAL A 252 3.93 -18.96 -8.12
C VAL A 252 3.64 -19.52 -6.72
N ILE A 253 4.68 -19.82 -5.92
CA ILE A 253 4.51 -20.29 -4.54
C ILE A 253 3.80 -19.22 -3.70
N LEU A 254 4.19 -17.96 -3.82
CA LEU A 254 3.57 -16.85 -3.09
C LEU A 254 2.07 -16.75 -3.38
N PHE A 255 1.69 -16.76 -4.65
CA PHE A 255 0.27 -16.76 -5.04
C PHE A 255 -0.45 -18.03 -4.60
N GLY A 256 0.19 -19.20 -4.73
CA GLY A 256 -0.33 -20.49 -4.29
C GLY A 256 -0.63 -20.56 -2.80
N CYS A 257 0.12 -19.82 -1.96
CA CYS A 257 -0.15 -19.71 -0.52
C CYS A 257 -1.14 -18.59 -0.20
N MET A 258 -1.02 -17.43 -0.85
CA MET A 258 -1.84 -16.25 -0.56
C MET A 258 -3.30 -16.40 -0.95
N VAL A 259 -3.59 -17.04 -2.09
CA VAL A 259 -4.98 -17.22 -2.56
C VAL A 259 -5.78 -18.08 -1.56
N PRO A 260 -5.32 -19.29 -1.15
CA PRO A 260 -6.01 -20.07 -0.12
C PRO A 260 -6.15 -19.32 1.21
N ALA A 261 -5.11 -18.63 1.68
CA ALA A 261 -5.18 -17.87 2.93
C ALA A 261 -6.22 -16.73 2.86
N TYR A 262 -6.28 -16.01 1.74
CA TYR A 262 -7.28 -14.96 1.50
C TYR A 262 -8.70 -15.53 1.46
N LEU A 263 -8.90 -16.65 0.76
CA LEU A 263 -10.19 -17.31 0.66
C LEU A 263 -10.65 -17.83 2.03
N ALA A 264 -9.76 -18.47 2.79
CA ALA A 264 -10.04 -18.93 4.15
C ALA A 264 -10.47 -17.77 5.06
N LEU A 265 -9.74 -16.64 5.05
CA LEU A 265 -10.12 -15.44 5.79
C LEU A 265 -11.46 -14.85 5.34
N THR A 266 -11.80 -15.00 4.06
CA THR A 266 -13.09 -14.52 3.53
C THR A 266 -14.24 -15.38 4.03
N VAL A 267 -14.09 -16.71 4.06
CA VAL A 267 -15.07 -17.64 4.64
C VAL A 267 -15.26 -17.39 6.13
N MET A 268 -14.15 -17.25 6.88
CA MET A 268 -14.19 -16.98 8.32
C MET A 268 -14.85 -15.64 8.67
N ARG A 269 -14.96 -14.72 7.71
CA ARG A 269 -15.62 -13.42 7.88
C ARG A 269 -17.15 -13.47 7.71
N SER A 270 -17.73 -14.62 7.36
CA SER A 270 -19.19 -14.87 7.33
C SER A 270 -20.02 -13.93 6.41
N HIS A 271 -19.43 -13.34 5.37
CA HIS A 271 -20.22 -12.60 4.38
C HIS A 271 -20.88 -13.58 3.39
N SER A 272 -22.21 -13.54 3.26
CA SER A 272 -22.87 -14.29 2.18
C SER A 272 -22.55 -13.66 0.82
N VAL A 273 -22.38 -14.49 -0.20
CA VAL A 273 -22.11 -14.05 -1.58
C VAL A 273 -23.27 -13.19 -2.10
N GLU A 274 -24.50 -13.53 -1.73
CA GLU A 274 -25.71 -12.77 -2.04
C GLU A 274 -25.68 -11.36 -1.45
N TYR A 275 -25.22 -11.22 -0.21
CA TYR A 275 -25.04 -9.91 0.43
C TYR A 275 -23.99 -9.06 -0.30
N LEU A 276 -22.84 -9.64 -0.66
CA LEU A 276 -21.79 -8.91 -1.39
C LEU A 276 -22.26 -8.49 -2.78
N ASN A 277 -22.96 -9.35 -3.51
CA ASN A 277 -23.52 -8.99 -4.81
C ASN A 277 -24.59 -7.90 -4.69
N GLY A 278 -25.37 -7.89 -3.61
CA GLY A 278 -26.29 -6.80 -3.27
C GLY A 278 -25.58 -5.49 -2.91
N ILE A 279 -24.38 -5.54 -2.30
CA ILE A 279 -23.57 -4.34 -2.07
C ILE A 279 -23.02 -3.80 -3.39
N PHE A 280 -22.42 -4.65 -4.22
CA PHE A 280 -21.69 -4.25 -5.42
C PHE A 280 -22.58 -3.82 -6.57
N GLU A 281 -23.82 -4.33 -6.65
CA GLU A 281 -24.82 -3.96 -7.67
C GLU A 281 -24.26 -4.04 -9.10
N MET A 282 -23.61 -5.16 -9.42
CA MET A 282 -23.04 -5.39 -10.75
C MET A 282 -24.12 -5.37 -11.84
N LYS A 283 -23.83 -4.75 -12.99
CA LYS A 283 -24.75 -4.71 -14.13
C LYS A 283 -25.06 -6.11 -14.66
N ASN A 284 -24.05 -7.01 -14.64
CA ASN A 284 -24.20 -8.43 -14.91
C ASN A 284 -24.23 -9.21 -13.59
N SER A 285 -25.39 -9.76 -13.23
CA SER A 285 -25.61 -10.53 -12.00
C SER A 285 -24.95 -11.92 -12.02
N HIS A 286 -24.58 -12.44 -13.18
CA HIS A 286 -23.91 -13.74 -13.32
C HIS A 286 -22.39 -13.65 -13.23
N MET A 287 -21.83 -12.45 -13.04
CA MET A 287 -20.39 -12.27 -12.90
C MET A 287 -19.89 -12.94 -11.60
N PRO A 288 -18.85 -13.79 -11.66
CA PRO A 288 -18.38 -14.49 -10.47
C PRO A 288 -17.83 -13.56 -9.39
N ILE A 289 -18.06 -13.91 -8.11
CA ILE A 289 -17.66 -13.09 -6.95
C ILE A 289 -16.15 -12.79 -6.90
N PHE A 290 -15.33 -13.73 -7.37
CA PHE A 290 -13.87 -13.55 -7.42
C PHE A 290 -13.42 -12.53 -8.47
N VAL A 291 -14.31 -12.12 -9.38
CA VAL A 291 -14.08 -11.00 -10.32
C VAL A 291 -14.68 -9.71 -9.78
N THR A 292 -15.93 -9.76 -9.31
CA THR A 292 -16.67 -8.58 -8.85
C THR A 292 -16.02 -7.94 -7.63
N GLN A 293 -15.53 -8.75 -6.68
CA GLN A 293 -14.93 -8.26 -5.46
C GLN A 293 -13.62 -7.49 -5.68
N PRO A 294 -12.59 -8.05 -6.36
CA PRO A 294 -11.37 -7.28 -6.69
C PRO A 294 -11.67 -6.06 -7.56
N TYR A 295 -12.59 -6.18 -8.53
CA TYR A 295 -13.00 -5.07 -9.37
C TYR A 295 -13.54 -3.91 -8.53
N MET A 296 -14.53 -4.16 -7.65
CA MET A 296 -15.14 -3.10 -6.85
C MET A 296 -14.18 -2.47 -5.85
N TYR A 297 -13.27 -3.26 -5.28
CA TYR A 297 -12.21 -2.72 -4.41
C TYR A 297 -11.21 -1.82 -5.13
N ILE A 298 -11.09 -1.90 -6.46
CA ILE A 298 -10.27 -0.98 -7.25
C ILE A 298 -11.12 0.18 -7.77
N ALA A 299 -12.19 -0.16 -8.48
CA ALA A 299 -12.97 0.74 -9.29
C ALA A 299 -13.73 1.78 -8.46
N ASN A 300 -14.37 1.34 -7.38
CA ASN A 300 -15.28 2.18 -6.61
C ASN A 300 -14.56 3.34 -5.91
N ASN A 301 -13.26 3.24 -5.67
CA ASN A 301 -12.51 4.30 -4.98
C ASN A 301 -12.43 5.57 -5.83
N TYR A 302 -12.40 5.44 -7.14
CA TYR A 302 -12.43 6.58 -8.07
C TYR A 302 -13.84 7.17 -8.19
N ASP A 303 -14.88 6.33 -8.11
CA ASP A 303 -16.26 6.83 -8.07
C ASP A 303 -16.59 7.50 -6.73
N ASN A 304 -16.04 7.00 -5.61
CA ASN A 304 -16.05 7.70 -4.32
C ASN A 304 -15.35 9.06 -4.43
N PHE A 305 -14.21 9.11 -5.14
CA PHE A 305 -13.54 10.38 -5.41
C PHE A 305 -14.40 11.32 -6.26
N ASN A 306 -15.12 10.82 -7.28
CA ASN A 306 -16.06 11.65 -8.04
C ASN A 306 -17.22 12.18 -7.16
N CYS A 307 -17.77 11.33 -6.30
CA CYS A 307 -18.79 11.71 -5.31
C CYS A 307 -18.30 12.84 -4.40
N LEU A 308 -17.06 12.75 -3.92
CA LEU A 308 -16.42 13.84 -3.18
C LEU A 308 -16.32 15.12 -4.01
N VAL A 309 -15.82 15.04 -5.24
CA VAL A 309 -15.65 16.21 -6.12
C VAL A 309 -16.97 16.93 -6.35
N GLU A 310 -18.06 16.20 -6.55
CA GLU A 310 -19.38 16.77 -6.85
C GLU A 310 -20.13 17.30 -5.62
N GLN A 311 -19.91 16.71 -4.45
CA GLN A 311 -20.76 16.94 -3.27
C GLN A 311 -20.07 17.70 -2.13
N LEU A 312 -18.75 17.92 -2.20
CA LEU A 312 -18.01 18.60 -1.13
C LEU A 312 -18.45 20.08 -1.03
N PRO A 313 -19.05 20.52 0.09
CA PRO A 313 -19.51 21.90 0.22
C PRO A 313 -18.37 22.88 0.47
N SER A 314 -17.34 22.45 1.20
CA SER A 314 -16.19 23.28 1.56
C SER A 314 -14.97 22.43 1.89
N HIS A 315 -13.79 23.01 1.67
CA HIS A 315 -12.51 22.37 1.94
C HIS A 315 -12.09 22.50 3.42
N THR A 316 -11.42 21.48 3.95
CA THR A 316 -11.00 21.41 5.37
C THR A 316 -9.59 21.95 5.65
N LEU A 317 -8.91 22.47 4.64
CA LEU A 317 -7.63 23.21 4.75
C LEU A 317 -6.52 22.47 5.51
N GLY A 318 -6.48 21.14 5.38
CA GLY A 318 -5.39 20.28 5.88
C GLY A 318 -5.77 19.44 7.10
N LEU A 319 -6.92 19.68 7.71
CA LEU A 319 -7.34 18.96 8.92
C LEU A 319 -7.47 17.45 8.68
N ARG A 320 -7.91 17.05 7.48
CA ARG A 320 -8.16 15.65 7.16
C ARG A 320 -6.87 14.89 6.90
N MET A 321 -5.94 15.45 6.13
CA MET A 321 -4.61 14.90 5.91
C MET A 321 -3.76 14.86 7.18
N LEU A 322 -4.02 15.76 8.15
CA LEU A 322 -3.37 15.77 9.46
C LEU A 322 -3.98 14.78 10.47
N PHE A 323 -4.97 13.97 10.07
CA PHE A 323 -5.55 12.94 10.93
C PHE A 323 -4.53 12.06 11.69
N PRO A 324 -3.40 11.63 11.10
CA PRO A 324 -2.34 10.94 11.85
C PRO A 324 -1.83 11.72 13.06
N VAL A 325 -1.64 13.03 12.93
CA VAL A 325 -1.18 13.88 14.02
C VAL A 325 -2.22 13.88 15.14
N TRP A 326 -3.49 14.11 14.81
CA TRP A 326 -4.58 14.16 15.79
C TRP A 326 -4.82 12.81 16.47
N ALA A 327 -4.65 11.72 15.73
CA ALA A 327 -4.85 10.37 16.23
C ALA A 327 -3.69 9.90 17.13
N LEU A 328 -2.44 10.18 16.75
CA LEU A 328 -1.25 9.73 17.50
C LEU A 328 -0.97 10.59 18.74
N THR A 329 -1.34 11.88 18.72
CA THR A 329 -1.24 12.77 19.90
C THR A 329 -2.40 12.61 20.88
N GLY A 330 -3.50 11.98 20.45
CA GLY A 330 -4.74 11.89 21.23
C GLY A 330 -5.60 13.16 21.21
N LEU A 331 -5.19 14.21 20.48
CA LEU A 331 -5.94 15.47 20.36
C LEU A 331 -7.38 15.26 19.85
N LYS A 332 -7.61 14.23 19.03
CA LYS A 332 -8.97 13.87 18.56
C LYS A 332 -9.97 13.59 19.68
N PHE A 333 -9.51 13.21 20.88
CA PHE A 333 -10.38 12.98 22.03
C PHE A 333 -10.71 14.27 22.79
N LEU A 334 -9.82 15.26 22.71
CA LEU A 334 -10.00 16.57 23.35
C LEU A 334 -10.84 17.51 22.49
N VAL A 335 -10.63 17.45 21.16
CA VAL A 335 -11.30 18.32 20.20
C VAL A 335 -11.87 17.47 19.06
N PRO A 336 -13.10 16.92 19.20
CA PRO A 336 -13.70 16.04 18.20
C PRO A 336 -13.92 16.70 16.83
N SER A 337 -14.04 18.02 16.77
CA SER A 337 -14.17 18.77 15.51
C SER A 337 -12.94 18.65 14.61
N LEU A 338 -11.77 18.23 15.14
CA LEU A 338 -10.57 17.96 14.34
C LEU A 338 -10.69 16.73 13.43
N VAL A 339 -11.68 15.87 13.66
CA VAL A 339 -11.80 14.58 12.95
C VAL A 339 -13.21 14.27 12.46
N ASN A 340 -14.20 15.07 12.83
CA ASN A 340 -15.60 14.83 12.48
C ASN A 340 -15.94 15.38 11.09
N PHE A 341 -15.48 14.69 10.05
CA PHE A 341 -15.75 15.04 8.65
C PHE A 341 -16.59 13.96 7.96
N PRO A 342 -17.61 14.34 7.17
CA PRO A 342 -18.39 13.36 6.42
C PRO A 342 -17.51 12.63 5.38
N LEU A 343 -17.90 11.39 5.10
CA LEU A 343 -17.27 10.58 4.08
C LEU A 343 -18.21 10.53 2.86
N PHE A 344 -17.74 11.07 1.73
CA PHE A 344 -18.48 11.08 0.47
C PHE A 344 -18.14 9.81 -0.31
N VAL A 345 -19.09 8.88 -0.34
CA VAL A 345 -18.93 7.57 -0.97
C VAL A 345 -20.20 7.24 -1.74
N THR A 346 -20.06 6.41 -2.78
CA THR A 346 -21.20 5.91 -3.55
C THR A 346 -22.12 5.03 -2.71
N LYS A 347 -21.55 4.30 -1.76
CA LYS A 347 -22.26 3.42 -0.84
C LYS A 347 -21.56 3.32 0.51
N LYS A 348 -22.32 3.23 1.60
CA LYS A 348 -21.80 3.27 2.98
C LYS A 348 -20.88 2.10 3.31
N GLU A 349 -21.03 0.96 2.64
CA GLU A 349 -20.20 -0.24 2.84
C GLU A 349 -18.88 -0.18 2.05
N LEU A 350 -18.76 0.71 1.06
CA LEU A 350 -17.60 0.84 0.18
C LEU A 350 -16.75 2.06 0.54
N THR A 351 -16.07 1.98 1.69
CA THR A 351 -15.36 3.11 2.30
C THR A 351 -13.87 3.20 1.97
N THR A 352 -13.40 2.44 0.98
CA THR A 352 -12.02 2.54 0.48
C THR A 352 -11.87 3.74 -0.46
N LEU A 353 -10.69 4.37 -0.45
CA LEU A 353 -10.46 5.68 -1.04
C LEU A 353 -9.13 5.71 -1.79
N THR A 354 -9.03 6.52 -2.84
CA THR A 354 -7.77 6.72 -3.56
C THR A 354 -6.79 7.52 -2.70
N LEU A 355 -5.49 7.40 -2.96
CA LEU A 355 -4.42 8.12 -2.25
C LEU A 355 -4.69 9.63 -2.12
N PHE A 356 -5.26 10.23 -3.16
CA PHE A 356 -5.45 11.68 -3.23
C PHE A 356 -6.80 12.17 -2.70
N TYR A 357 -7.68 11.27 -2.24
CA TYR A 357 -9.01 11.65 -1.78
C TYR A 357 -8.96 12.75 -0.71
N ASP A 358 -8.14 12.57 0.33
CA ASP A 358 -8.06 13.54 1.41
C ASP A 358 -7.37 14.85 0.99
N ALA A 359 -6.48 14.80 0.00
CA ALA A 359 -5.82 15.98 -0.54
C ALA A 359 -6.78 16.89 -1.31
N TYR A 360 -7.70 16.30 -2.08
CA TYR A 360 -8.79 17.06 -2.69
C TYR A 360 -9.74 17.59 -1.63
N TYR A 361 -10.07 16.78 -0.63
CA TYR A 361 -10.95 17.22 0.45
C TYR A 361 -10.38 18.48 1.13
N ASP A 362 -9.09 18.49 1.42
CA ASP A 362 -8.44 19.60 2.13
C ASP A 362 -8.16 20.84 1.27
N PHE A 363 -7.79 20.68 -0.01
CA PHE A 363 -7.28 21.80 -0.83
C PHE A 363 -7.72 21.76 -2.30
N GLY A 364 -8.69 20.92 -2.66
CA GLY A 364 -9.20 20.77 -4.02
C GLY A 364 -8.11 20.36 -5.03
N VAL A 365 -8.22 20.89 -6.25
CA VAL A 365 -7.27 20.64 -7.36
C VAL A 365 -5.82 20.96 -6.97
N ILE A 366 -5.61 22.03 -6.19
CA ILE A 366 -4.27 22.44 -5.75
C ILE A 366 -3.66 21.36 -4.83
N GLY A 367 -4.47 20.81 -3.92
CA GLY A 367 -4.06 19.69 -3.06
C GLY A 367 -3.58 18.47 -3.83
N MET A 368 -4.29 18.12 -4.91
CA MET A 368 -3.92 17.02 -5.81
C MET A 368 -2.51 17.22 -6.40
N MET A 369 -2.23 18.42 -6.91
CA MET A 369 -0.94 18.75 -7.51
C MET A 369 0.17 18.79 -6.46
N LEU A 370 -0.08 19.44 -5.32
CA LEU A 370 0.92 19.58 -4.24
C LEU A 370 1.28 18.22 -3.65
N LEU A 371 0.30 17.38 -3.30
CA LEU A 371 0.57 16.04 -2.81
C LEU A 371 1.30 15.21 -3.89
N GLY A 372 0.88 15.32 -5.15
CA GLY A 372 1.53 14.62 -6.26
C GLY A 372 3.01 15.01 -6.37
N ALA A 373 3.29 16.32 -6.41
CA ALA A 373 4.64 16.87 -6.44
C ALA A 373 5.50 16.42 -5.25
N LEU A 374 4.98 16.52 -4.02
CA LEU A 374 5.68 16.11 -2.79
C LEU A 374 5.99 14.62 -2.79
N LEU A 375 5.04 13.77 -3.20
CA LEU A 375 5.26 12.33 -3.33
C LEU A 375 6.27 12.00 -4.42
N GLY A 376 6.24 12.72 -5.55
CA GLY A 376 7.23 12.59 -6.63
C GLY A 376 8.64 12.90 -6.13
N ALA A 377 8.80 14.00 -5.40
CA ALA A 377 10.06 14.37 -4.77
C ALA A 377 10.52 13.36 -3.72
N ALA A 378 9.65 12.94 -2.81
CA ALA A 378 9.95 11.97 -1.78
C ALA A 378 10.38 10.62 -2.37
N CYS A 379 9.68 10.14 -3.41
CA CYS A 379 10.04 8.91 -4.12
C CYS A 379 11.40 9.04 -4.82
N TYR A 380 11.70 10.19 -5.43
CA TYR A 380 13.00 10.44 -6.04
C TYR A 380 14.12 10.37 -4.99
N TYR A 381 14.00 11.11 -3.89
CA TYR A 381 15.00 11.10 -2.83
C TYR A 381 15.16 9.72 -2.19
N LEU A 382 14.09 8.94 -2.06
CA LEU A 382 14.17 7.57 -1.55
C LEU A 382 14.91 6.63 -2.52
N VAL A 383 14.66 6.74 -3.82
CA VAL A 383 15.40 6.00 -4.85
C VAL A 383 16.88 6.39 -4.84
N LYS A 384 17.20 7.68 -4.70
CA LYS A 384 18.58 8.16 -4.59
C LYS A 384 19.26 7.71 -3.30
N ALA A 385 18.58 7.82 -2.17
CA ALA A 385 19.08 7.38 -0.87
C ALA A 385 19.38 5.87 -0.85
N ARG A 386 18.60 5.07 -1.62
CA ARG A 386 18.82 3.63 -1.78
C ARG A 386 20.24 3.31 -2.29
N ARG A 387 20.83 4.15 -3.15
CA ARG A 387 22.18 3.93 -3.69
C ARG A 387 23.26 3.92 -2.61
N ASN A 388 23.06 4.69 -1.54
CA ASN A 388 24.04 4.92 -0.48
C ASN A 388 23.61 4.29 0.85
N LEU A 389 22.70 3.31 0.83
CA LEU A 389 22.27 2.65 2.05
C LEU A 389 23.46 1.95 2.72
N ARG A 390 23.61 2.17 4.03
CA ARG A 390 24.62 1.47 4.86
C ARG A 390 23.99 0.46 5.81
N CYS A 391 22.70 0.61 6.08
CA CYS A 391 21.95 -0.26 6.99
C CYS A 391 20.88 -1.03 6.19
N PRO A 392 20.85 -2.36 6.31
CA PRO A 392 19.97 -3.20 5.49
C PRO A 392 18.48 -3.03 5.84
N ALA A 393 18.16 -2.52 7.04
CA ALA A 393 16.80 -2.13 7.39
C ALA A 393 16.24 -1.00 6.49
N GLY A 394 17.10 -0.24 5.79
CA GLY A 394 16.66 0.75 4.80
C GLY A 394 15.88 0.16 3.63
N HIS A 395 16.05 -1.13 3.32
CA HIS A 395 15.24 -1.81 2.30
C HIS A 395 13.78 -1.99 2.75
N VAL A 396 13.51 -2.07 4.06
CA VAL A 396 12.15 -2.15 4.60
C VAL A 396 11.40 -0.84 4.38
N PHE A 397 12.06 0.32 4.59
CA PHE A 397 11.48 1.62 4.26
C PHE A 397 11.10 1.72 2.77
N TYR A 398 12.01 1.29 1.90
CA TYR A 398 11.74 1.27 0.46
C TYR A 398 10.53 0.38 0.14
N ALA A 399 10.45 -0.80 0.74
CA ALA A 399 9.34 -1.74 0.53
C ALA A 399 8.01 -1.20 1.06
N GLN A 400 7.99 -0.50 2.20
CA GLN A 400 6.79 0.16 2.71
C GLN A 400 6.26 1.19 1.70
N ILE A 401 7.12 2.11 1.24
CA ILE A 401 6.71 3.12 0.25
C ILE A 401 6.32 2.46 -1.08
N ALA A 402 7.02 1.42 -1.53
CA ALA A 402 6.63 0.66 -2.72
C ALA A 402 5.25 0.02 -2.58
N MET A 403 4.93 -0.58 -1.42
CA MET A 403 3.59 -1.09 -1.12
C MET A 403 2.53 0.00 -1.16
N TYR A 404 2.83 1.18 -0.62
CA TYR A 404 1.92 2.31 -0.63
C TYR A 404 1.72 2.91 -2.03
N MET A 405 2.74 2.90 -2.89
CA MET A 405 2.60 3.26 -4.31
C MET A 405 1.75 2.23 -5.05
N MET A 406 1.96 0.93 -4.78
CA MET A 406 1.14 -0.14 -5.34
C MET A 406 -0.33 -0.03 -4.91
N LEU A 407 -0.60 0.34 -3.66
CA LEU A 407 -1.94 0.47 -3.10
C LEU A 407 -2.53 1.88 -3.27
N SER A 408 -1.96 2.71 -4.13
CA SER A 408 -2.39 4.10 -4.34
C SER A 408 -3.83 4.25 -4.84
N PHE A 409 -4.39 3.22 -5.47
CA PHE A 409 -5.81 3.18 -5.85
C PHE A 409 -6.75 2.87 -4.66
N PHE A 410 -6.22 2.32 -3.55
CA PHE A 410 -7.00 1.63 -2.51
C PHE A 410 -7.02 2.33 -1.15
N THR A 411 -5.99 3.12 -0.84
CA THR A 411 -5.84 3.69 0.50
C THR A 411 -5.22 5.08 0.51
N THR A 412 -5.77 5.97 1.34
CA THR A 412 -5.19 7.26 1.74
C THR A 412 -4.09 7.05 2.78
N TRP A 413 -3.07 6.27 2.44
CA TRP A 413 -2.04 5.86 3.40
C TRP A 413 -1.33 7.05 4.06
N PHE A 414 -1.27 8.23 3.41
CA PHE A 414 -0.73 9.46 4.01
C PHE A 414 -1.55 9.94 5.20
N SER A 415 -2.89 9.87 5.13
CA SER A 415 -3.77 10.26 6.24
C SER A 415 -4.03 9.10 7.21
N ASN A 416 -3.41 7.93 7.01
CA ASN A 416 -3.60 6.76 7.86
C ASN A 416 -2.56 6.76 9.00
N PRO A 417 -2.98 6.82 10.28
CA PRO A 417 -2.05 6.84 11.41
C PRO A 417 -1.16 5.58 11.49
N ALA A 418 -1.67 4.42 11.09
CA ALA A 418 -0.92 3.16 11.12
C ALA A 418 0.30 3.20 10.19
N THR A 419 0.19 3.86 9.04
CA THR A 419 1.31 4.04 8.10
C THR A 419 2.47 4.75 8.78
N TRP A 420 2.19 5.89 9.41
CA TRP A 420 3.21 6.68 10.12
C TRP A 420 3.77 5.93 11.31
N PHE A 421 2.93 5.20 12.05
CA PHE A 421 3.38 4.35 13.14
C PHE A 421 4.40 3.31 12.64
N TYR A 422 4.10 2.62 11.54
CA TYR A 422 5.02 1.63 10.95
C TYR A 422 6.32 2.26 10.45
N LEU A 423 6.27 3.46 9.88
CA LEU A 423 7.47 4.19 9.46
C LEU A 423 8.33 4.59 10.67
N VAL A 424 7.72 5.05 11.77
CA VAL A 424 8.42 5.37 13.02
C VAL A 424 9.07 4.12 13.61
N VAL A 425 8.35 3.01 13.71
CA VAL A 425 8.88 1.72 14.19
C VAL A 425 10.06 1.27 13.32
N THR A 426 9.93 1.36 12.00
CA THR A 426 11.02 1.00 11.08
C THR A 426 12.23 1.94 11.26
N GLY A 427 11.99 3.22 11.56
CA GLY A 427 13.04 4.19 11.89
C GLY A 427 13.79 3.87 13.18
N ILE A 428 13.07 3.48 14.23
CA ILE A 428 13.66 3.03 15.49
C ILE A 428 14.54 1.80 15.25
N ILE A 429 14.04 0.82 14.49
CA ILE A 429 14.80 -0.39 14.13
C ILE A 429 16.02 -0.03 13.28
N TYR A 430 15.87 0.88 12.32
CA TYR A 430 16.98 1.34 11.48
C TYR A 430 18.10 1.97 12.31
N ILE A 431 17.75 2.83 13.28
CA ILE A 431 18.72 3.46 14.19
C ILE A 431 19.40 2.39 15.06
N TYR A 432 18.62 1.48 15.65
CA TYR A 432 19.15 0.42 16.52
C TYR A 432 20.05 -0.58 15.78
N VAL A 433 19.73 -0.92 14.53
CA VAL A 433 20.57 -1.81 13.71
C VAL A 433 21.82 -1.08 13.21
N ARG A 434 21.73 0.23 12.99
CA ARG A 434 22.86 1.05 12.50
C ARG A 434 23.88 1.36 13.60
N SER A 435 23.43 1.74 14.80
CA SER A 435 24.27 1.73 16.01
C SER A 435 24.80 0.33 16.19
#